data_AF-A0A3D1ENR5-F1
#
_entry.id   AF-A0A3D1ENR5-F1
#
_cell.length_a   1.000
_cell.length_b   1.000
_cell.length_c   1.000
_cell.angle_alpha   90.00
_cell.angle_beta   90.00
_cell.angle_gamma   90.00
#
_symmetry.space_group_name_H-M   'P 1'
#
loop_
_entity.id
_entity.type
_entity.pdbx_description
1 polymer ?
#
loop_
_entity_poly.entity_id
_entity_poly.type
_entity_poly.pdbx_seq_one_letter_code
_entity_poly.pdbx_strand_id
1 'polypeptide(L)'
;WEELLAFYGRSGGGTPVDLAGTGFDAIQFVRISLPEGGSAIEIDAVADVRAPSTGDVNGDGATTFQDVLEILAAWETTGPADLDHDGEVGFSDLLIALAGS
;
A
#
# COMPACT_ATOMS: atom_id res chain seq x y z
N TRP A 1 26.38 9.15 -8.39
CA TRP A 1 25.21 10.02 -8.13
C TRP A 1 24.80 10.74 -9.41
N GLU A 2 25.68 11.55 -10.03
CA GLU A 2 25.40 12.20 -11.32
C GLU A 2 25.09 11.22 -12.47
N GLU A 3 25.76 10.08 -12.51
CA GLU A 3 25.54 9.05 -13.54
C GLU A 3 24.14 8.40 -13.43
N LEU A 4 23.58 8.34 -12.22
CA LEU A 4 22.26 7.76 -11.94
C LEU A 4 21.14 8.71 -12.39
N LEU A 5 21.36 10.03 -12.24
CA LEU A 5 20.49 11.09 -12.77
C LEU A 5 20.48 11.11 -14.30
N ALA A 6 21.65 10.91 -14.93
CA ALA A 6 21.75 10.85 -16.40
C ALA A 6 21.03 9.62 -16.98
N PHE A 7 21.07 8.49 -16.27
CA PHE A 7 20.32 7.29 -16.66
C PHE A 7 18.80 7.51 -16.50
N TYR A 8 18.35 8.07 -15.38
CA TYR A 8 16.92 8.31 -15.12
C TYR A 8 16.30 9.31 -16.10
N GLY A 9 17.02 10.37 -16.46
CA GLY A 9 16.56 11.39 -17.41
C GLY A 9 16.39 10.90 -18.86
N ARG A 10 16.84 9.68 -19.21
CA ARG A 10 16.77 9.14 -20.58
C ARG A 10 16.28 7.69 -20.69
N SER A 11 16.21 6.93 -19.60
CA SER A 11 16.01 5.47 -19.64
C SER A 11 14.54 5.00 -19.66
N GLY A 12 13.56 5.89 -19.52
CA GLY A 12 12.15 5.50 -19.39
C GLY A 12 11.24 5.83 -20.58
N GLY A 13 11.73 6.51 -21.62
CA GLY A 13 10.90 6.94 -22.76
C GLY A 13 9.88 8.06 -22.46
N GLY A 14 9.77 8.52 -21.21
CA GLY A 14 8.94 9.66 -20.81
C GLY A 14 9.66 11.00 -20.92
N THR A 15 8.89 12.09 -20.99
CA THR A 15 9.40 13.47 -20.97
C THR A 15 10.10 13.76 -19.64
N PRO A 16 11.37 14.21 -19.64
CA PRO A 16 12.02 14.68 -18.42
C PRO A 16 11.21 15.81 -17.77
N VAL A 17 10.98 15.70 -16.46
CA VAL A 17 10.33 16.75 -15.67
C VAL A 17 11.41 17.59 -15.00
N ASP A 18 11.44 18.89 -15.29
CA ASP A 18 12.27 19.84 -14.58
C ASP A 18 11.65 20.16 -13.21
N LEU A 19 12.21 19.58 -12.15
CA LEU A 19 11.73 19.78 -10.78
C LEU A 19 11.94 21.21 -10.28
N ALA A 20 13.01 21.89 -10.72
CA ALA A 20 13.25 23.28 -10.34
C ALA A 20 12.21 24.22 -10.98
N GLY A 21 11.75 23.89 -12.19
CA GLY A 21 10.70 24.61 -12.89
C GLY A 21 9.28 24.37 -12.37
N THR A 22 9.03 23.30 -11.60
CA THR A 22 7.70 23.00 -11.05
C THR A 22 7.41 23.66 -9.70
N GLY A 23 8.46 24.04 -8.95
CA GLY A 23 8.33 24.59 -7.59
C GLY A 23 8.08 23.54 -6.50
N PHE A 24 8.25 22.24 -6.80
CA PHE A 24 8.21 21.18 -5.79
C PHE A 24 9.59 20.89 -5.21
N ASP A 25 9.68 20.73 -3.88
CA ASP A 25 10.94 20.46 -3.18
C ASP A 25 11.42 19.00 -3.29
N ALA A 26 10.54 18.08 -3.69
CA ALA A 26 10.83 16.65 -3.78
C ALA A 26 9.93 15.94 -4.81
N ILE A 27 10.36 14.74 -5.21
CA ILE A 27 9.54 13.78 -5.96
C ILE A 27 9.39 12.48 -5.17
N GLN A 28 8.23 11.84 -5.30
CA GLN A 28 8.02 10.44 -4.95
C GLN A 28 7.77 9.66 -6.25
N PHE A 29 8.35 8.47 -6.38
CA PHE A 29 8.17 7.65 -7.57
C PHE A 29 8.05 6.17 -7.22
N VAL A 30 7.27 5.45 -8.01
CA VAL A 30 7.24 3.99 -8.02
C VAL A 30 8.07 3.52 -9.21
N ARG A 31 9.11 2.73 -8.95
CA ARG A 31 9.93 2.12 -10.02
C ARG A 31 9.50 0.68 -10.23
N ILE A 32 8.97 0.39 -11.42
CA ILE A 32 8.68 -0.98 -11.85
C ILE A 32 9.78 -1.45 -12.80
N SER A 33 10.27 -2.67 -12.63
CA SER A 33 11.36 -3.23 -13.44
C SER A 33 11.00 -4.64 -13.90
N LEU A 34 11.28 -4.92 -15.16
CA LEU A 34 11.10 -6.23 -15.75
C LEU A 34 12.47 -6.87 -16.02
N PRO A 35 12.59 -8.20 -15.94
CA PRO A 35 13.77 -8.90 -16.42
C PRO A 35 13.92 -8.72 -17.93
N GLU A 36 15.12 -8.98 -18.45
CA GLU A 36 15.39 -8.97 -19.89
C GLU A 36 14.46 -9.95 -20.62
N GLY A 37 13.82 -9.48 -21.70
CA GLY A 37 12.80 -10.25 -22.43
C GLY A 37 11.41 -10.29 -21.76
N GLY A 38 11.20 -9.58 -20.65
CA GLY A 38 9.89 -9.42 -20.03
C GLY A 38 8.92 -8.63 -20.90
N SER A 39 7.66 -9.06 -20.91
CA SER A 39 6.55 -8.36 -21.58
C SER A 39 6.25 -7.01 -20.90
N ALA A 40 5.88 -5.99 -21.67
CA ALA A 40 5.43 -4.72 -21.12
C ALA A 40 4.21 -4.91 -20.20
N ILE A 41 4.24 -4.26 -19.04
CA ILE A 41 3.13 -4.12 -18.09
C ILE A 41 2.38 -2.84 -18.41
N GLU A 42 1.06 -2.92 -18.48
CA GLU A 42 0.18 -1.76 -18.52
C GLU A 42 -0.01 -1.24 -17.09
N ILE A 43 0.21 0.06 -16.88
CA ILE A 43 -0.11 0.75 -15.64
C ILE A 43 -1.36 1.57 -15.92
N ASP A 44 -2.51 1.12 -15.42
CA ASP A 44 -3.79 1.82 -15.61
C ASP A 44 -3.88 3.05 -14.69
N ALA A 45 -3.52 2.91 -13.42
CA ALA A 45 -3.49 4.01 -12.46
C ALA A 45 -2.48 3.80 -11.31
N VAL A 46 -2.09 4.91 -10.69
CA VAL A 46 -1.42 4.94 -9.38
C VAL A 46 -2.33 5.77 -8.46
N ALA A 47 -2.64 5.23 -7.28
CA ALA A 47 -3.42 5.92 -6.26
C ALA A 47 -2.56 6.17 -5.02
N ASP A 48 -2.64 7.38 -4.48
CA ASP A 48 -2.12 7.67 -3.15
C ASP A 48 -3.15 7.18 -2.13
N VAL A 49 -2.75 6.22 -1.29
CA VAL A 49 -3.61 5.61 -0.28
C VAL A 49 -2.93 5.69 1.08
N ARG A 50 -3.72 5.84 2.14
CA ARG A 50 -3.19 5.73 3.50
C ARG A 50 -2.67 4.32 3.71
N ALA A 51 -1.61 4.20 4.50
CA ALA A 51 -1.19 2.89 5.00
C ALA A 51 -2.37 2.24 5.73
N PRO A 52 -2.70 0.96 5.45
CA PRO A 52 -3.75 0.26 6.17
C PRO A 52 -3.45 0.31 7.67
N SER A 53 -4.42 0.75 8.46
CA SER A 53 -4.36 0.54 9.91
C SER A 53 -4.71 -0.91 10.18
N THR A 54 -3.89 -1.60 10.96
CA THR A 54 -4.15 -3.01 11.31
C THR A 54 -5.44 -3.15 12.14
N GLY A 55 -5.92 -2.06 12.76
CA GLY A 55 -7.20 -2.02 13.47
C GLY A 55 -8.38 -1.50 12.65
N ASP A 56 -8.20 -1.07 11.40
CA ASP A 56 -9.28 -0.69 10.48
C ASP A 56 -9.73 -1.92 9.70
N VAL A 57 -10.60 -2.72 10.32
CA VAL A 57 -11.04 -4.02 9.83
C VAL A 57 -12.09 -3.86 8.73
N ASN A 58 -12.91 -2.80 8.80
CA ASN A 58 -13.95 -2.53 7.82
C ASN A 58 -13.46 -1.73 6.60
N GLY A 59 -12.25 -1.16 6.66
CA GLY A 59 -11.61 -0.42 5.58
C GLY A 59 -12.15 1.00 5.38
N ASP A 60 -12.78 1.60 6.39
CA ASP A 60 -13.35 2.94 6.32
C ASP A 60 -12.35 4.08 6.58
N GLY A 61 -11.10 3.71 6.92
CA GLY A 61 -9.99 4.62 7.17
C GLY A 61 -9.90 5.09 8.61
N ALA A 62 -10.67 4.53 9.55
CA ALA A 62 -10.61 4.81 10.97
C ALA A 62 -10.65 3.52 11.81
N THR A 63 -9.84 3.47 12.87
CA THR A 63 -9.93 2.40 13.87
C THR A 63 -10.89 2.80 14.97
N THR A 64 -12.05 2.16 15.03
CA THR A 64 -13.16 2.49 15.91
C THR A 64 -13.71 1.25 16.62
N PHE A 65 -14.75 1.43 17.44
CA PHE A 65 -15.44 0.29 18.04
C PHE A 65 -16.19 -0.57 16.99
N GLN A 66 -16.49 -0.03 15.81
CA GLN A 66 -17.11 -0.81 14.74
C GLN A 66 -16.19 -1.94 14.27
N ASP A 67 -14.88 -1.72 14.20
CA ASP A 67 -13.90 -2.74 13.81
C ASP A 67 -13.86 -3.91 14.80
N VAL A 68 -14.03 -3.62 16.09
CA VAL A 68 -14.19 -4.66 17.11
C VAL A 68 -15.46 -5.47 16.88
N LEU A 69 -16.56 -4.83 16.47
CA LEU A 69 -17.80 -5.53 16.14
C LEU A 69 -17.66 -6.41 14.90
N GLU A 70 -16.88 -5.99 13.89
CA GLU A 70 -16.60 -6.82 12.71
C GLU A 70 -15.86 -8.11 13.10
N ILE A 71 -14.86 -8.03 13.98
CA ILE A 71 -14.15 -9.22 14.49
C ILE A 71 -15.10 -10.16 15.24
N LEU A 72 -15.91 -9.62 16.16
CA LEU A 72 -16.84 -10.44 16.94
C LEU A 72 -17.95 -11.05 16.07
N ALA A 73 -18.35 -10.38 14.98
CA ALA A 73 -19.32 -10.90 14.04
C ALA A 73 -18.76 -12.05 13.18
N ALA A 74 -17.45 -12.06 12.95
CA ALA A 74 -16.73 -13.06 12.16
C ALA A 74 -16.09 -14.18 13.01
N TRP A 75 -16.33 -14.23 14.31
CA TRP A 75 -15.69 -15.17 15.23
C TRP A 75 -15.84 -16.64 14.79
N GLU A 76 -14.76 -17.43 14.88
CA GLU A 76 -14.69 -18.84 14.43
C GLU A 76 -15.01 -19.01 12.93
N THR A 77 -14.80 -17.97 12.11
CA THR A 77 -14.91 -18.04 10.65
C THR A 77 -13.59 -17.70 9.96
N THR A 78 -13.55 -17.86 8.63
CA THR A 78 -12.46 -17.33 7.80
C THR A 78 -12.87 -15.98 7.21
N GLY A 79 -11.92 -15.10 6.90
CA GLY A 79 -12.23 -13.90 6.15
C GLY A 79 -11.30 -12.73 6.41
N PRO A 80 -11.71 -11.50 6.02
CA PRO A 80 -10.88 -10.30 6.16
C PRO A 80 -10.52 -9.93 7.61
N ALA A 81 -11.29 -10.42 8.58
CA ALA A 81 -11.04 -10.21 10.00
C ALA A 81 -9.99 -11.18 10.60
N ASP A 82 -9.47 -12.13 9.81
CA ASP A 82 -8.34 -13.01 10.17
C ASP A 82 -7.05 -12.24 9.85
N LEU A 83 -6.58 -11.50 10.84
CA LEU A 83 -5.50 -10.52 10.76
C LEU A 83 -4.12 -11.14 10.99
N ASP A 84 -4.03 -12.25 11.73
CA ASP A 84 -2.77 -13.01 11.86
C ASP A 84 -2.59 -14.10 10.79
N HIS A 85 -3.64 -14.35 10.00
CA HIS A 85 -3.67 -15.33 8.91
C HIS A 85 -3.42 -16.76 9.39
N ASP A 86 -3.86 -17.11 10.61
CA ASP A 86 -3.79 -18.47 11.14
C ASP A 86 -4.90 -19.39 10.59
N GLY A 87 -5.90 -18.80 9.93
CA GLY A 87 -7.00 -19.49 9.27
C GLY A 87 -8.32 -19.42 10.02
N GLU A 88 -8.41 -18.79 11.19
CA GLU A 88 -9.67 -18.55 11.90
C GLU A 88 -9.67 -17.20 12.64
N VAL A 89 -10.79 -16.46 12.57
CA VAL A 89 -10.95 -15.23 13.35
C VAL A 89 -11.17 -15.55 14.82
N GLY A 90 -10.31 -15.01 15.68
CA GLY A 90 -10.38 -15.23 17.11
C GLY A 90 -9.68 -14.17 17.96
N PHE A 91 -9.17 -14.63 19.10
CA PHE A 91 -8.65 -13.73 20.12
C PHE A 91 -7.34 -13.04 19.71
N SER A 92 -6.50 -13.70 18.93
CA SER A 92 -5.29 -13.11 18.39
C SER A 92 -5.61 -11.92 17.48
N ASP A 93 -6.61 -12.04 16.61
CA ASP A 93 -7.05 -10.95 15.72
C ASP A 93 -7.60 -9.77 16.50
N LEU A 94 -8.40 -10.04 17.55
CA LEU A 94 -8.89 -8.99 18.43
C LEU A 94 -7.74 -8.20 19.07
N LEU A 95 -6.69 -8.89 19.53
CA LEU A 95 -5.52 -8.22 20.09
C LEU A 95 -4.76 -7.40 19.04
N ILE A 96 -4.65 -7.89 17.81
CA ILE A 96 -4.03 -7.15 16.71
C ILE A 96 -4.81 -5.88 16.39
N ALA A 97 -6.14 -5.96 16.29
CA ALA A 97 -6.95 -4.79 15.99
C ALA A 97 -6.90 -3.73 17.10
N LEU A 98 -6.89 -4.15 18.37
CA LEU A 98 -6.73 -3.22 19.50
C LEU A 98 -5.31 -2.62 19.57
N ALA A 99 -4.27 -3.36 19.19
CA ALA A 99 -2.91 -2.84 19.12
C ALA A 99 -2.71 -1.83 17.98
N GLY A 100 -3.55 -1.88 16.94
CA GLY A 100 -3.57 -0.94 15.82
C GLY A 100 -4.38 0.34 16.06
N SER A 101 -4.89 0.57 17.29
CA SER A 101 -5.73 1.74 17.66
C SER A 101 -4.97 3.00 18.07
#